data_AF-A0A9P7ZG07-F1
#
_entry.id   AF-A0A9P7ZG07-F1
#
_cell.length_a   1.000
_cell.length_b   1.000
_cell.length_c   1.000
_cell.angle_alpha   90.00
_cell.angle_beta   90.00
_cell.angle_gamma   90.00
#
_symmetry.space_group_name_H-M   'P 1'
#
loop_
_entity.id
_entity.type
_entity.pdbx_description
1 polymer ?
#
loop_
_entity_poly.entity_id
_entity_poly.type
_entity_poly.pdbx_seq_one_letter_code
_entity_poly.pdbx_strand_id
1 'polypeptide(L)'
;MSATRKTRVLSKEDIANGLRALDAAIESSELLMSVAPLRFMTVGGMLAVSLFENRPTTKDIDFLLDPNVDAVREYRTEVRRVINEVGEKHGFNDDWMNDELKIFIRQSNRLNMFLQSVQQGMVVHEGRNLVVYAGRLDFALERKLRRLNGDNIRPRDLDLSDAVALVHTLKDPDHPLSWQYCQSLDDNELGMGVGNLGIKVVADEYERVHGKQGIVETEWDEQRQCYKYANLQGEWVYVDERQVSPRKDDSEGSHTA
;
A
#
# COMPACT_ATOMS: atom_id res chain seq x y z
N MET A 1 -32.99 24.21 0.15
CA MET A 1 -32.36 23.61 -1.04
C MET A 1 -30.88 23.51 -0.76
N SER A 2 -30.40 22.36 -0.31
CA SER A 2 -28.97 22.15 -0.06
C SER A 2 -28.29 21.99 -1.41
N ALA A 3 -27.38 22.91 -1.76
CA ALA A 3 -26.53 22.73 -2.91
C ALA A 3 -25.71 21.45 -2.69
N THR A 4 -25.84 20.48 -3.58
CA THR A 4 -25.05 19.24 -3.55
C THR A 4 -23.58 19.64 -3.63
N ARG A 5 -22.88 19.62 -2.48
CA ARG A 5 -21.45 19.96 -2.41
C ARG A 5 -20.73 18.95 -3.29
N LYS A 6 -20.13 19.42 -4.39
CA LYS A 6 -19.41 18.56 -5.32
C LYS A 6 -18.24 17.92 -4.55
N THR A 7 -18.20 16.59 -4.48
CA THR A 7 -17.13 15.84 -3.81
C THR A 7 -15.78 16.31 -4.36
N ARG A 8 -14.93 16.83 -3.48
CA ARG A 8 -13.58 17.28 -3.85
C ARG A 8 -12.66 16.07 -3.96
N VAL A 9 -11.81 16.05 -4.97
CA VAL A 9 -10.69 15.10 -5.06
C VAL A 9 -9.40 15.77 -4.58
N LEU A 10 -8.48 14.99 -4.06
CA LEU A 10 -7.22 15.43 -3.47
C LEU A 10 -6.08 15.21 -4.47
N SER A 11 -5.40 16.29 -4.86
CA SER A 11 -4.11 16.25 -5.56
C SER A 11 -2.95 15.99 -4.59
N LYS A 12 -1.74 15.77 -5.13
CA LYS A 12 -0.51 15.68 -4.32
C LYS A 12 -0.28 16.91 -3.45
N GLU A 13 -0.61 18.11 -3.96
CA GLU A 13 -0.52 19.35 -3.19
C GLU A 13 -1.57 19.43 -2.08
N ASP A 14 -2.82 19.03 -2.36
CA ASP A 14 -3.88 18.98 -1.35
C ASP A 14 -3.49 18.05 -0.20
N ILE A 15 -2.99 16.85 -0.52
CA ILE A 15 -2.50 15.86 0.44
C ILE A 15 -1.37 16.46 1.29
N ALA A 16 -0.35 17.03 0.65
CA ALA A 16 0.80 17.58 1.36
C ALA A 16 0.40 18.75 2.28
N ASN A 17 -0.50 19.61 1.82
CA ASN A 17 -1.05 20.71 2.64
C ASN A 17 -1.89 20.19 3.80
N GLY A 18 -2.75 19.19 3.56
CA GLY A 18 -3.59 18.58 4.58
C GLY A 18 -2.76 17.90 5.69
N LEU A 19 -1.74 17.11 5.31
CA LEU A 19 -0.88 16.43 6.28
C LEU A 19 -0.01 17.42 7.09
N ARG A 20 0.49 18.50 6.47
CA ARG A 20 1.18 19.58 7.21
C ARG A 20 0.25 20.30 8.19
N ALA A 21 -0.99 20.55 7.79
CA ALA A 21 -1.98 21.16 8.66
C ALA A 21 -2.36 20.23 9.82
N LEU A 22 -2.44 18.93 9.56
CA LEU A 22 -2.67 17.90 10.58
C LEU A 22 -1.51 17.80 11.57
N ASP A 23 -0.26 17.80 11.09
CA ASP A 23 0.95 17.83 11.94
C ASP A 23 0.94 19.01 12.92
N ALA A 24 0.59 20.20 12.44
CA ALA A 24 0.47 21.41 13.28
C ALA A 24 -0.74 21.38 14.22
N ALA A 25 -1.85 20.78 13.79
CA ALA A 25 -3.05 20.68 14.62
C ALA A 25 -2.86 19.65 15.76
N ILE A 26 -2.08 18.59 15.54
CA ILE A 26 -1.65 17.65 16.59
C ILE A 26 -0.84 18.39 17.66
N GLU A 27 0.05 19.32 17.28
CA GLU A 27 0.84 20.14 18.21
C GLU A 27 -0.04 20.91 19.22
N SER A 28 -1.24 21.29 18.79
CA SER A 28 -2.19 22.06 19.60
C SER A 28 -3.04 21.20 20.53
N SER A 29 -2.96 19.87 20.44
CA SER A 29 -3.69 18.95 21.32
C SER A 29 -2.76 18.37 22.38
N GLU A 30 -2.93 18.82 23.63
CA GLU A 30 -2.16 18.29 24.78
C GLU A 30 -2.29 16.76 24.88
N LEU A 31 -3.49 16.23 24.61
CA LEU A 31 -3.75 14.80 24.64
C LEU A 31 -2.94 14.04 23.57
N LEU A 32 -2.93 14.51 22.32
CA LEU A 32 -2.18 13.84 21.25
C LEU A 32 -0.67 14.02 21.40
N MET A 33 -0.22 15.15 21.95
CA MET A 33 1.19 15.39 22.23
C MET A 33 1.77 14.42 23.26
N SER A 34 0.95 13.83 24.13
CA SER A 34 1.40 12.78 25.06
C SER A 34 1.82 11.46 24.37
N VAL A 35 1.44 11.29 23.10
CA VAL A 35 1.73 10.11 22.27
C VAL A 35 2.34 10.46 20.90
N ALA A 36 2.80 11.71 20.74
CA ALA A 36 3.45 12.16 19.53
C ALA A 36 4.89 11.60 19.41
N PRO A 37 5.40 11.40 18.18
CA PRO A 37 4.70 11.57 16.91
C PRO A 37 3.64 10.49 16.70
N LEU A 38 2.45 10.89 16.23
CA LEU A 38 1.44 9.95 15.78
C LEU A 38 1.94 9.25 14.52
N ARG A 39 1.69 7.94 14.44
CA ARG A 39 2.14 7.11 13.33
C ARG A 39 0.93 6.52 12.62
N PHE A 40 0.83 6.78 11.32
CA PHE A 40 -0.14 6.18 10.43
C PHE A 40 0.54 5.28 9.41
N MET A 41 -0.19 4.28 8.96
CA MET A 41 0.12 3.52 7.75
C MET A 41 -0.97 3.78 6.72
N THR A 42 -0.62 3.97 5.46
CA THR A 42 -1.57 4.18 4.35
C THR A 42 -1.26 3.29 3.15
N VAL A 43 -2.27 2.99 2.34
CA VAL A 43 -2.13 2.26 1.07
C VAL A 43 -3.01 2.89 -0.01
N GLY A 44 -2.97 2.37 -1.23
CA GLY A 44 -3.94 2.72 -2.27
C GLY A 44 -3.74 4.13 -2.83
N GLY A 45 -4.82 4.91 -2.92
CA GLY A 45 -4.83 6.19 -3.64
C GLY A 45 -3.79 7.20 -3.16
N MET A 46 -3.51 7.22 -1.86
CA MET A 46 -2.46 8.05 -1.27
C MET A 46 -1.08 7.73 -1.87
N LEU A 47 -0.72 6.44 -1.98
CA LEU A 47 0.54 6.01 -2.58
C LEU A 47 0.57 6.32 -4.09
N ALA A 48 -0.55 6.06 -4.78
CA ALA A 48 -0.66 6.31 -6.21
C ALA A 48 -0.44 7.78 -6.58
N VAL A 49 -0.90 8.72 -5.75
CA VAL A 49 -0.75 10.16 -5.99
C VAL A 49 0.58 10.70 -5.46
N SER A 50 1.00 10.29 -4.27
CA SER A 50 2.11 10.95 -3.57
C SER A 50 3.46 10.29 -3.80
N LEU A 51 3.49 8.96 -3.94
CA LEU A 51 4.71 8.16 -4.00
C LEU A 51 4.99 7.67 -5.43
N PHE A 52 4.01 7.04 -6.09
CA PHE A 52 4.19 6.50 -7.43
C PHE A 52 3.89 7.51 -8.54
N GLU A 53 3.09 8.53 -8.22
CA GLU A 53 2.68 9.59 -9.14
C GLU A 53 2.04 9.05 -10.44
N ASN A 54 1.42 7.86 -10.39
CA ASN A 54 0.73 7.24 -11.52
C ASN A 54 -0.70 7.78 -11.71
N ARG A 55 -1.18 8.64 -10.78
CA ARG A 55 -2.48 9.31 -10.87
C ARG A 55 -2.39 10.76 -10.40
N PRO A 56 -3.21 11.67 -10.97
CA PRO A 56 -3.21 13.07 -10.55
C PRO A 56 -3.93 13.30 -9.21
N THR A 57 -4.91 12.46 -8.85
CA THR A 57 -5.78 12.69 -7.69
C THR A 57 -6.32 11.40 -7.06
N THR A 58 -6.68 11.46 -5.78
CA THR A 58 -7.45 10.44 -5.03
C THR A 58 -8.71 11.07 -4.40
N LYS A 59 -9.66 10.26 -3.92
CA LYS A 59 -10.85 10.79 -3.22
C LYS A 59 -10.55 11.12 -1.75
N ASP A 60 -9.75 10.26 -1.13
CA ASP A 60 -9.51 10.18 0.30
C ASP A 60 -8.13 9.54 0.58
N ILE A 61 -7.77 9.54 1.87
CA ILE A 61 -6.61 8.88 2.45
C ILE A 61 -7.10 7.82 3.44
N ASP A 62 -7.05 6.56 3.03
CA ASP A 62 -7.27 5.43 3.94
C ASP A 62 -6.05 5.26 4.85
N PHE A 63 -6.25 5.16 6.17
CA PHE A 63 -5.17 4.94 7.12
C PHE A 63 -5.45 3.84 8.15
N LEU A 64 -4.38 3.27 8.68
CA LEU A 64 -4.34 2.51 9.91
C LEU A 64 -3.50 3.29 10.92
N LEU A 65 -4.12 3.75 12.01
CA LEU A 65 -3.41 4.32 13.14
C LEU A 65 -2.68 3.23 13.90
N ASP A 66 -1.51 3.58 14.48
CA ASP A 66 -0.79 2.72 15.42
C ASP A 66 -1.77 1.99 16.33
N PRO A 67 -1.89 0.66 16.23
CA PRO A 67 -2.92 -0.08 16.93
C PRO A 67 -2.88 0.07 18.45
N ASN A 68 -1.73 0.42 19.04
CA ASN A 68 -1.62 0.72 20.47
C ASN A 68 -2.28 2.05 20.83
N VAL A 69 -2.16 3.06 19.96
CA VAL A 69 -2.84 4.36 20.14
C VAL A 69 -4.33 4.21 19.83
N ASP A 70 -4.69 3.47 18.77
CA ASP A 70 -6.08 3.26 18.35
C ASP A 70 -6.92 2.45 19.35
N ALA A 71 -6.26 1.62 20.18
CA ALA A 71 -6.88 0.87 21.26
C ALA A 71 -7.44 1.77 22.38
N VAL A 72 -6.87 2.97 22.56
CA VAL A 72 -7.33 3.95 23.55
C VAL A 72 -8.39 4.86 22.90
N ARG A 73 -9.62 4.79 23.42
CA ARG A 73 -10.78 5.47 22.84
C ARG A 73 -10.60 6.99 22.79
N GLU A 74 -10.02 7.56 23.83
CA GLU A 74 -9.78 9.00 23.99
C GLU A 74 -8.84 9.50 22.89
N TYR A 75 -7.71 8.82 22.65
CA TYR A 75 -6.81 9.14 21.54
C TYR A 75 -7.50 9.01 20.19
N ARG A 76 -8.23 7.91 19.94
CA ARG A 76 -8.94 7.72 18.67
C ARG A 76 -9.99 8.82 18.42
N THR A 77 -10.71 9.23 19.45
CA THR A 77 -11.73 10.29 19.35
C THR A 77 -11.08 11.62 19.02
N GLU A 78 -9.97 11.93 19.69
CA GLU A 78 -9.23 13.18 19.48
C GLU A 78 -8.55 13.23 18.10
N VAL A 79 -7.96 12.12 17.64
CA VAL A 79 -7.40 12.01 16.28
C VAL A 79 -8.48 12.32 15.23
N ARG A 80 -9.66 11.72 15.36
CA ARG A 80 -10.77 11.98 14.43
C ARG A 80 -11.24 13.44 14.48
N ARG A 81 -11.32 14.03 15.68
CA ARG A 81 -11.68 15.45 15.83
C ARG A 81 -10.70 16.35 15.06
N VAL A 82 -9.40 16.16 15.26
CA VAL A 82 -8.36 16.98 14.62
C VAL A 82 -8.34 16.78 13.09
N ILE A 83 -8.51 15.55 12.61
CA ILE A 83 -8.64 15.27 11.17
C ILE A 83 -9.83 16.01 10.55
N ASN A 84 -10.99 16.00 11.22
CA ASN A 84 -12.19 16.66 10.74
C ASN A 84 -12.01 18.19 10.70
N GLU A 85 -11.43 18.79 11.75
CA GLU A 85 -11.16 20.24 11.79
C GLU A 85 -10.22 20.70 10.66
N VAL A 86 -9.19 19.90 10.36
CA VAL A 86 -8.31 20.16 9.21
C VAL A 86 -9.08 20.05 7.89
N GLY A 87 -9.92 19.01 7.75
CA GLY A 87 -10.77 18.82 6.57
C GLY A 87 -11.69 20.01 6.32
N GLU A 88 -12.39 20.49 7.37
CA GLU A 88 -13.26 21.65 7.31
C GLU A 88 -12.50 22.92 6.91
N LYS A 89 -11.36 23.19 7.55
CA LYS A 89 -10.52 24.37 7.28
C LYS A 89 -10.02 24.41 5.84
N HIS A 90 -9.69 23.25 5.27
CA HIS A 90 -9.20 23.14 3.90
C HIS A 90 -10.33 22.96 2.87
N GLY A 91 -11.58 22.78 3.30
CA GLY A 91 -12.72 22.51 2.42
C GLY A 91 -12.59 21.15 1.71
N PHE A 92 -12.06 20.15 2.40
CA PHE A 92 -12.07 18.75 1.97
C PHE A 92 -13.42 18.09 2.30
N ASN A 93 -13.62 16.86 1.83
CA ASN A 93 -14.78 16.07 2.22
C ASN A 93 -14.64 15.61 3.69
N ASP A 94 -15.76 15.29 4.33
CA ASP A 94 -15.77 14.86 5.75
C ASP A 94 -14.98 13.56 5.98
N ASP A 95 -14.79 12.76 4.92
CA ASP A 95 -14.08 11.48 4.89
C ASP A 95 -12.72 11.56 4.17
N TRP A 96 -12.16 12.76 3.96
CA TRP A 96 -10.90 12.97 3.24
C TRP A 96 -9.73 12.15 3.79
N MET A 97 -9.77 11.81 5.07
CA MET A 97 -8.84 10.89 5.71
C MET A 97 -9.60 10.03 6.74
N ASN A 98 -9.61 8.71 6.55
CA ASN A 98 -10.49 7.82 7.30
C ASN A 98 -9.82 6.47 7.62
N ASP A 99 -10.39 5.70 8.57
CA ASP A 99 -9.84 4.43 9.02
C ASP A 99 -10.41 3.20 8.29
N GLU A 100 -10.95 3.35 7.07
CA GLU A 100 -11.52 2.26 6.28
C GLU A 100 -10.50 1.18 5.91
N LEU A 101 -9.19 1.48 5.96
CA LEU A 101 -8.14 0.47 5.80
C LEU A 101 -8.34 -0.72 6.74
N LYS A 102 -8.86 -0.48 7.95
CA LYS A 102 -9.17 -1.51 8.97
C LYS A 102 -10.19 -2.54 8.50
N ILE A 103 -11.04 -2.22 7.52
CA ILE A 103 -12.02 -3.15 6.94
C ILE A 103 -11.31 -4.28 6.18
N PHE A 104 -10.13 -3.98 5.63
CA PHE A 104 -9.39 -4.91 4.77
C PHE A 104 -8.32 -5.70 5.53
N ILE A 105 -8.08 -5.38 6.81
CA ILE A 105 -7.07 -6.03 7.64
C ILE A 105 -7.76 -6.67 8.84
N ARG A 106 -7.59 -8.00 8.99
CA ARG A 106 -8.09 -8.74 10.14
C ARG A 106 -7.61 -8.07 11.43
N GLN A 107 -8.50 -7.96 12.41
CA GLN A 107 -8.16 -7.28 13.67
C GLN A 107 -6.91 -7.84 14.33
N SER A 108 -6.74 -9.17 14.34
CA SER A 108 -5.57 -9.85 14.89
C SER A 108 -4.26 -9.52 14.16
N ASN A 109 -4.32 -9.12 12.90
CA ASN A 109 -3.15 -8.87 12.06
C ASN A 109 -2.78 -7.37 11.93
N ARG A 110 -3.62 -6.46 12.45
CA ARG A 110 -3.39 -5.01 12.31
C ARG A 110 -2.05 -4.56 12.90
N LEU A 111 -1.69 -5.04 14.09
CA LEU A 111 -0.42 -4.69 14.73
C LEU A 111 0.77 -5.21 13.92
N ASN A 112 0.73 -6.46 13.49
CA ASN A 112 1.79 -7.07 12.70
C ASN A 112 1.99 -6.32 11.37
N MET A 113 0.90 -6.09 10.61
CA MET A 113 0.94 -5.32 9.37
C MET A 113 1.51 -3.91 9.58
N PHE A 114 1.12 -3.26 10.69
CA PHE A 114 1.64 -1.94 11.08
C PHE A 114 3.15 -1.96 11.33
N LEU A 115 3.62 -2.85 12.20
CA LEU A 115 5.04 -2.96 12.52
C LEU A 115 5.89 -3.31 11.30
N GLN A 116 5.42 -4.22 10.44
CA GLN A 116 6.14 -4.56 9.22
C GLN A 116 6.18 -3.40 8.21
N SER A 117 5.15 -2.56 8.15
CA SER A 117 5.16 -1.35 7.31
C SER A 117 6.11 -0.28 7.85
N VAL A 118 6.22 -0.16 9.18
CA VAL A 118 7.26 0.65 9.82
C VAL A 118 8.65 0.10 9.51
N GLN A 119 8.84 -1.22 9.59
CA GLN A 119 10.11 -1.90 9.25
C GLN A 119 10.50 -1.73 7.78
N GLN A 120 9.53 -1.76 6.86
CA GLN A 120 9.75 -1.43 5.43
C GLN A 120 10.34 -0.02 5.26
N GLY A 121 10.08 0.90 6.21
CA GLY A 121 10.76 2.18 6.30
C GLY A 121 10.39 3.19 5.21
N MET A 122 9.40 2.89 4.37
CA MET A 122 8.95 3.79 3.31
C MET A 122 8.03 4.87 3.88
N VAL A 123 8.58 6.06 4.13
CA VAL A 123 7.84 7.21 4.66
C VAL A 123 7.26 8.04 3.51
N VAL A 124 5.95 8.30 3.56
CA VAL A 124 5.22 9.12 2.57
C VAL A 124 5.07 10.57 3.05
N HIS A 125 5.05 10.76 4.37
CA HIS A 125 5.06 12.07 5.01
C HIS A 125 5.77 12.00 6.35
N GLU A 126 6.63 12.97 6.62
CA GLU A 126 7.32 13.15 7.89
C GLU A 126 7.19 14.60 8.35
N GLY A 127 6.48 14.79 9.45
CA GLY A 127 6.35 16.03 10.20
C GLY A 127 6.95 15.88 11.61
N ARG A 128 6.77 16.88 12.45
CA ARG A 128 7.30 16.83 13.84
C ARG A 128 6.46 15.95 14.75
N ASN A 129 5.15 15.93 14.51
CA ASN A 129 4.14 15.30 15.35
C ASN A 129 3.38 14.18 14.60
N LEU A 130 3.63 14.02 13.30
CA LEU A 130 2.97 13.06 12.42
C LEU A 130 3.98 12.37 11.49
N VAL A 131 3.94 11.04 11.45
CA VAL A 131 4.65 10.23 10.45
C VAL A 131 3.65 9.32 9.74
N VAL A 132 3.66 9.32 8.42
CA VAL A 132 2.82 8.43 7.60
C VAL A 132 3.70 7.49 6.79
N TYR A 133 3.63 6.22 7.13
CA TYR A 133 4.31 5.13 6.43
C TYR A 133 3.46 4.61 5.28
N ALA A 134 4.11 4.24 4.18
CA ALA A 134 3.50 3.37 3.19
C ALA A 134 3.30 2.01 3.83
N GLY A 135 2.10 1.45 3.67
CA GLY A 135 1.84 0.06 4.00
C GLY A 135 2.73 -0.86 3.19
N ARG A 136 2.88 -2.09 3.67
CA ARG A 136 3.53 -3.18 2.94
C ARG A 136 3.08 -3.22 1.49
N LEU A 137 4.03 -3.07 0.56
CA LEU A 137 3.73 -2.91 -0.85
C LEU A 137 3.16 -4.20 -1.46
N ASP A 138 3.60 -5.35 -0.98
CA ASP A 138 3.08 -6.65 -1.38
C ASP A 138 1.65 -6.88 -0.92
N PHE A 139 1.29 -6.46 0.30
CA PHE A 139 -0.11 -6.41 0.74
C PHE A 139 -0.95 -5.47 -0.14
N ALA A 140 -0.40 -4.31 -0.52
CA ALA A 140 -1.07 -3.40 -1.45
C ALA A 140 -1.27 -4.04 -2.83
N LEU A 141 -0.26 -4.74 -3.36
CA LEU A 141 -0.30 -5.47 -4.63
C LEU A 141 -1.33 -6.59 -4.59
N GLU A 142 -1.31 -7.43 -3.56
CA GLU A 142 -2.27 -8.52 -3.32
C GLU A 142 -3.71 -8.01 -3.48
N ARG A 143 -4.05 -6.91 -2.80
CA ARG A 143 -5.40 -6.33 -2.84
C ARG A 143 -5.78 -5.88 -4.24
N LYS A 144 -4.85 -5.33 -5.03
CA LYS A 144 -5.12 -4.93 -6.41
C LYS A 144 -5.32 -6.15 -7.31
N LEU A 145 -4.46 -7.15 -7.21
CA LEU A 145 -4.58 -8.38 -7.98
C LEU A 145 -5.89 -9.13 -7.67
N ARG A 146 -6.33 -9.18 -6.40
CA ARG A 146 -7.63 -9.77 -6.03
C ARG A 146 -8.82 -9.00 -6.61
N ARG A 147 -8.77 -7.66 -6.62
CA ARG A 147 -9.83 -6.83 -7.25
C ARG A 147 -9.90 -7.05 -8.76
N LEU A 148 -8.76 -7.20 -9.42
CA LEU A 148 -8.68 -7.47 -10.86
C LEU A 148 -9.13 -8.89 -11.23
N ASN A 149 -8.99 -9.85 -10.31
CA ASN A 149 -9.54 -11.19 -10.46
C ASN A 149 -11.07 -11.26 -10.31
N GLY A 150 -11.68 -10.31 -9.60
CA GLY A 150 -13.12 -10.28 -9.35
C GLY A 150 -13.96 -9.66 -10.48
N ASP A 151 -15.28 -9.84 -10.37
CA ASP A 151 -16.22 -9.30 -11.35
C ASP A 151 -16.43 -7.78 -11.19
N ASN A 152 -16.18 -7.06 -12.30
CA ASN A 152 -16.62 -5.75 -12.82
C ASN A 152 -17.35 -4.68 -11.97
N ILE A 153 -17.19 -4.58 -10.65
CA ILE A 153 -17.90 -3.52 -9.87
C ILE A 153 -17.17 -2.16 -9.88
N ARG A 154 -15.86 -2.09 -10.18
CA ARG A 154 -15.07 -0.85 -10.17
C ARG A 154 -14.30 -0.63 -11.48
N PRO A 155 -13.94 0.63 -11.83
CA PRO A 155 -13.09 0.92 -12.99
C PRO A 155 -11.76 0.17 -12.85
N ARG A 156 -11.56 -0.84 -13.70
CA ARG A 156 -10.36 -1.69 -13.68
C ARG A 156 -9.09 -0.91 -13.98
N ASP A 157 -9.20 0.18 -14.75
CA ASP A 157 -8.05 0.97 -15.21
C ASP A 157 -7.23 1.57 -14.06
N LEU A 158 -7.90 2.05 -13.02
CA LEU A 158 -7.23 2.59 -11.84
C LEU A 158 -6.53 1.47 -11.07
N ASP A 159 -7.23 0.37 -10.78
CA ASP A 159 -6.64 -0.76 -10.06
C ASP A 159 -5.48 -1.40 -10.84
N LEU A 160 -5.58 -1.46 -12.16
CA LEU A 160 -4.54 -1.94 -13.07
C LEU A 160 -3.32 -1.02 -13.06
N SER A 161 -3.50 0.30 -13.23
CA SER A 161 -2.41 1.28 -13.18
C SER A 161 -1.66 1.24 -11.84
N ASP A 162 -2.38 1.12 -10.71
CA ASP A 162 -1.73 0.97 -9.40
C ASP A 162 -0.96 -0.34 -9.27
N ALA A 163 -1.53 -1.44 -9.77
CA ALA A 163 -0.86 -2.73 -9.72
C ALA A 163 0.45 -2.70 -10.53
N VAL A 164 0.45 -2.08 -11.71
CA VAL A 164 1.65 -1.87 -12.54
C VAL A 164 2.70 -1.04 -11.77
N ALA A 165 2.30 0.06 -11.13
CA ALA A 165 3.21 0.88 -10.33
C ALA A 165 3.78 0.13 -9.11
N LEU A 166 2.96 -0.70 -8.46
CA LEU A 166 3.39 -1.55 -7.35
C LEU A 166 4.38 -2.61 -7.82
N VAL A 167 4.12 -3.29 -8.93
CA VAL A 167 5.06 -4.24 -9.55
C VAL A 167 6.36 -3.55 -9.89
N HIS A 168 6.32 -2.35 -10.49
CA HIS A 168 7.51 -1.57 -10.83
C HIS A 168 8.38 -1.25 -9.61
N THR A 169 7.73 -1.01 -8.46
CA THR A 169 8.42 -0.65 -7.22
C THR A 169 8.92 -1.89 -6.45
N LEU A 170 8.17 -2.98 -6.46
CA LEU A 170 8.47 -4.21 -5.72
C LEU A 170 9.55 -5.05 -6.38
N LYS A 171 9.58 -5.09 -7.72
CA LYS A 171 10.51 -5.93 -8.45
C LYS A 171 11.95 -5.49 -8.23
N ASP A 172 12.88 -6.42 -8.38
CA ASP A 172 14.29 -6.07 -8.53
C ASP A 172 14.48 -5.20 -9.78
N PRO A 173 15.39 -4.20 -9.80
CA PRO A 173 15.59 -3.35 -10.98
C PRO A 173 15.82 -4.14 -12.28
N ASP A 174 16.52 -5.27 -12.20
CA ASP A 174 16.93 -6.08 -13.34
C ASP A 174 16.01 -7.29 -13.57
N HIS A 175 15.27 -7.71 -12.55
CA HIS A 175 14.44 -8.93 -12.63
C HIS A 175 12.95 -8.70 -12.33
N PRO A 176 12.04 -9.33 -13.10
CA PRO A 176 10.61 -9.30 -12.84
C PRO A 176 10.24 -10.09 -11.57
N LEU A 177 9.04 -9.85 -11.05
CA LEU A 177 8.45 -10.73 -10.04
C LEU A 177 8.11 -12.09 -10.65
N SER A 178 8.18 -13.15 -9.86
CA SER A 178 7.66 -14.45 -10.26
C SER A 178 6.14 -14.47 -10.18
N TRP A 179 5.54 -15.26 -11.06
CA TRP A 179 4.12 -15.59 -11.04
C TRP A 179 3.74 -16.25 -9.71
N GLN A 180 4.59 -17.17 -9.25
CA GLN A 180 4.42 -17.92 -8.01
C GLN A 180 4.44 -17.01 -6.79
N TYR A 181 5.34 -16.02 -6.74
CA TYR A 181 5.33 -14.99 -5.70
C TYR A 181 3.97 -14.29 -5.64
N CYS A 182 3.49 -13.78 -6.78
CA CYS A 182 2.21 -13.07 -6.86
C CYS A 182 1.03 -13.96 -6.42
N GLN A 183 1.02 -15.24 -6.79
CA GLN A 183 0.00 -16.22 -6.36
C GLN A 183 0.03 -16.49 -4.85
N SER A 184 1.24 -16.49 -4.26
CA SER A 184 1.46 -16.80 -2.83
C SER A 184 1.08 -15.66 -1.88
N LEU A 185 0.79 -14.46 -2.41
CA LEU A 185 0.41 -13.32 -1.59
C LEU A 185 -0.90 -13.59 -0.82
N ASP A 186 -0.80 -13.55 0.50
CA ASP A 186 -1.90 -13.73 1.44
C ASP A 186 -1.52 -13.09 2.79
N ASP A 187 -1.17 -11.81 2.76
CA ASP A 187 -0.67 -11.08 3.94
C ASP A 187 -1.73 -10.90 5.02
N ASN A 188 -3.00 -11.11 4.69
CA ASN A 188 -4.11 -11.10 5.64
C ASN A 188 -4.57 -12.51 6.07
N GLU A 189 -3.80 -13.55 5.72
CA GLU A 189 -4.00 -14.96 6.11
C GLU A 189 -5.41 -15.49 5.77
N LEU A 190 -5.95 -15.08 4.62
CA LEU A 190 -7.26 -15.50 4.15
C LEU A 190 -7.32 -16.99 3.77
N GLY A 191 -6.18 -17.64 3.61
CA GLY A 191 -6.07 -19.03 3.18
C GLY A 191 -6.42 -19.21 1.70
N MET A 192 -6.38 -18.14 0.90
CA MET A 192 -6.74 -18.13 -0.51
C MET A 192 -5.64 -17.42 -1.30
N GLY A 193 -4.98 -18.11 -2.23
CA GLY A 193 -4.02 -17.45 -3.12
C GLY A 193 -4.66 -16.41 -4.04
N VAL A 194 -3.82 -15.62 -4.70
CA VAL A 194 -4.26 -14.69 -5.74
C VAL A 194 -4.57 -15.44 -7.04
N GLY A 195 -5.69 -15.13 -7.69
CA GLY A 195 -6.08 -15.76 -8.96
C GLY A 195 -5.22 -15.35 -10.16
N ASN A 196 -5.18 -16.21 -11.18
CA ASN A 196 -4.34 -16.02 -12.37
C ASN A 196 -4.75 -14.85 -13.27
N LEU A 197 -6.05 -14.52 -13.32
CA LEU A 197 -6.54 -13.49 -14.24
C LEU A 197 -5.99 -12.11 -13.90
N GLY A 198 -6.00 -11.74 -12.61
CA GLY A 198 -5.47 -10.48 -12.13
C GLY A 198 -3.96 -10.36 -12.36
N ILE A 199 -3.21 -11.45 -12.12
CA ILE A 199 -1.77 -11.50 -12.38
C ILE A 199 -1.50 -11.32 -13.87
N LYS A 200 -2.22 -12.06 -14.73
CA LYS A 200 -2.08 -11.98 -16.18
C LYS A 200 -2.28 -10.56 -16.70
N VAL A 201 -3.39 -9.94 -16.34
CA VAL A 201 -3.75 -8.60 -16.86
C VAL A 201 -2.71 -7.56 -16.45
N VAL A 202 -2.14 -7.67 -15.24
CA VAL A 202 -1.06 -6.77 -14.80
C VAL A 202 0.24 -7.06 -15.53
N ALA A 203 0.60 -8.32 -15.75
CA ALA A 203 1.80 -8.70 -16.51
C ALA A 203 1.73 -8.15 -17.94
N ASP A 204 0.62 -8.40 -18.64
CA ASP A 204 0.38 -7.94 -20.02
C ASP A 204 0.42 -6.39 -20.10
N GLU A 205 -0.19 -5.69 -19.15
CA GLU A 205 -0.19 -4.22 -19.12
C GLU A 205 1.19 -3.65 -18.78
N TYR A 206 1.93 -4.28 -17.87
CA TYR A 206 3.28 -3.86 -17.51
C TYR A 206 4.19 -3.91 -18.74
N GLU A 207 4.13 -5.01 -19.51
CA GLU A 207 4.85 -5.14 -20.78
C GLU A 207 4.46 -4.05 -21.77
N ARG A 208 3.16 -3.77 -21.91
CA ARG A 208 2.64 -2.74 -22.80
C ARG A 208 3.14 -1.34 -22.45
N VAL A 209 3.22 -1.00 -21.17
CA VAL A 209 3.60 0.34 -20.68
C VAL A 209 5.12 0.53 -20.62
N HIS A 210 5.87 -0.49 -20.20
CA HIS A 210 7.30 -0.37 -19.94
C HIS A 210 8.20 -1.03 -21.01
N GLY A 211 7.64 -1.80 -21.95
CA GLY A 211 8.40 -2.54 -22.97
C GLY A 211 9.33 -3.62 -22.38
N LYS A 212 9.06 -4.07 -21.15
CA LYS A 212 9.82 -5.08 -20.40
C LYS A 212 8.86 -5.93 -19.58
N GLN A 213 9.25 -7.16 -19.25
CA GLN A 213 8.49 -8.02 -18.35
C GLN A 213 8.52 -7.49 -16.91
N GLY A 214 7.35 -7.43 -16.27
CA GLY A 214 7.20 -7.08 -14.84
C GLY A 214 6.86 -8.28 -13.96
N ILE A 215 6.17 -9.27 -14.51
CA ILE A 215 5.83 -10.54 -13.87
C ILE A 215 6.07 -11.66 -14.88
N VAL A 216 6.70 -12.76 -14.48
CA VAL A 216 7.01 -13.90 -15.36
C VAL A 216 6.75 -15.24 -14.68
N GLU A 217 6.43 -16.26 -15.45
CA GLU A 217 6.52 -17.63 -14.97
C GLU A 217 7.99 -18.03 -14.83
N THR A 218 8.35 -18.59 -13.68
CA THR A 218 9.70 -19.10 -13.41
C THR A 218 9.70 -20.62 -13.30
N GLU A 219 10.80 -21.24 -13.73
CA GLU A 219 11.08 -22.67 -13.61
C GLU A 219 12.34 -22.89 -12.76
N TRP A 220 12.36 -23.94 -11.95
CA TRP A 220 13.57 -24.32 -11.21
C TRP A 220 14.55 -25.08 -12.13
N ASP A 221 15.82 -24.68 -12.13
CA ASP A 221 16.90 -25.35 -12.84
C ASP A 221 17.75 -26.17 -11.86
N GLU A 222 17.56 -27.48 -11.85
CA GLU A 222 18.26 -28.39 -10.93
C GLU A 222 19.78 -28.41 -11.11
N GLN A 223 20.30 -28.13 -12.31
CA GLN A 223 21.75 -28.17 -12.53
C GLN A 223 22.43 -26.96 -11.93
N ARG A 224 21.78 -25.80 -12.00
CA ARG A 224 22.31 -24.54 -11.51
C ARG A 224 21.82 -24.17 -10.12
N GLN A 225 20.84 -24.90 -9.59
CA GLN A 225 20.20 -24.64 -8.30
C GLN A 225 19.66 -23.20 -8.22
N CYS A 226 18.98 -22.74 -9.27
CA CYS A 226 18.43 -21.40 -9.38
C CYS A 226 17.13 -21.40 -10.21
N TYR A 227 16.38 -20.31 -10.16
CA TYR A 227 15.22 -20.13 -11.03
C TYR A 227 15.64 -19.60 -12.40
N LYS A 228 14.82 -19.85 -13.42
CA LYS A 228 14.96 -19.27 -14.74
C LYS A 228 13.62 -18.84 -15.33
N TYR A 229 13.65 -17.87 -16.22
CA TYR A 229 12.49 -17.46 -17.03
C TYR A 229 12.94 -17.10 -18.45
N ALA A 230 12.01 -17.16 -19.40
CA ALA A 230 12.26 -16.70 -20.76
C ALA A 230 12.03 -15.18 -20.86
N ASN A 231 13.03 -14.44 -21.36
CA ASN A 231 12.88 -13.02 -21.65
C ASN A 231 11.99 -12.79 -22.88
N LEU A 232 11.72 -11.51 -23.23
CA LEU A 232 10.93 -11.14 -24.42
C LEU A 232 11.52 -11.64 -25.75
N GLN A 233 12.80 -11.99 -25.79
CA GLN A 233 13.49 -12.57 -26.95
C GLN A 233 13.45 -14.11 -26.96
N GLY A 234 12.88 -14.73 -25.93
CA GLY A 234 12.86 -16.19 -25.76
C GLY A 234 14.15 -16.78 -25.21
N GLU A 235 15.06 -15.96 -24.69
CA GLU A 235 16.32 -16.41 -24.09
C GLU A 235 16.13 -16.68 -22.59
N TRP A 236 16.80 -17.72 -22.08
CA TRP A 236 16.76 -18.06 -20.66
C TRP A 236 17.60 -17.09 -19.83
N VAL A 237 16.95 -16.44 -18.86
CA VAL A 237 17.58 -15.65 -17.81
C VAL A 237 17.54 -16.44 -16.52
N TYR A 238 18.66 -16.51 -15.82
CA TYR A 238 18.81 -17.25 -14.56
C TYR A 238 18.89 -16.28 -13.39
N VAL A 239 18.20 -16.61 -12.30
CA VAL A 239 17.95 -15.71 -11.17
C VAL A 239 17.86 -16.48 -9.85
N ASP A 240 18.32 -15.84 -8.79
CA ASP A 240 18.16 -16.34 -7.43
C ASP A 240 16.72 -16.10 -6.93
N GLU A 241 16.27 -16.92 -5.97
CA GLU A 241 14.91 -16.84 -5.39
C GLU A 241 14.56 -15.43 -4.89
N ARG A 242 15.52 -14.73 -4.25
CA ARG A 242 15.32 -13.39 -3.69
C ARG A 242 15.04 -12.32 -4.75
N GLN A 243 15.46 -12.54 -6.00
CA GLN A 243 15.31 -11.57 -7.08
C GLN A 243 13.93 -11.61 -7.72
N VAL A 244 13.28 -12.79 -7.70
CA VAL A 244 11.94 -13.00 -8.27
C VAL A 244 10.84 -13.11 -7.21
N SER A 245 11.23 -13.27 -5.96
CA SER A 245 10.33 -13.35 -4.81
C SER A 245 10.92 -12.50 -3.69
N PRO A 246 10.87 -11.15 -3.80
CA PRO A 246 11.37 -10.26 -2.75
C PRO A 246 10.66 -10.64 -1.44
N ARG A 247 11.44 -11.13 -0.47
CA ARG A 247 10.96 -11.81 0.74
C ARG A 247 9.97 -10.95 1.53
N LYS A 248 8.98 -11.64 2.12
CA LYS A 248 8.47 -11.38 3.47
C LYS A 248 9.65 -11.52 4.43
N ASP A 249 10.13 -10.44 5.04
CA ASP A 249 11.25 -10.51 6.00
C ASP A 249 11.07 -11.69 6.99
N ASP A 250 12.14 -12.48 7.13
CA ASP A 250 12.20 -13.67 7.99
C ASP A 250 11.93 -13.29 9.45
N SER A 251 10.73 -13.59 9.95
CA SER A 251 10.47 -13.66 11.39
C SER A 251 10.96 -15.00 11.97
N GLU A 252 12.24 -15.33 11.75
CA GLU A 252 12.97 -16.29 12.58
C GLU A 252 14.00 -15.53 13.42
N GLY A 253 13.49 -14.68 14.30
CA GLY A 253 14.18 -14.24 15.50
C GLY A 253 13.85 -15.22 16.64
N SER A 254 14.79 -16.09 16.97
CA SER A 254 14.72 -17.10 18.01
C SER A 254 14.11 -16.58 19.33
N HIS A 255 12.97 -17.13 19.73
CA HIS A 255 12.61 -17.24 21.15
C HIS A 255 12.85 -18.68 21.61
N THR A 256 14.14 -18.99 21.76
CA THR A 256 14.62 -20.01 22.69
C THR A 256 15.39 -19.32 23.80
N ALA A 257 14.70 -19.05 24.91
CA ALA A 257 15.18 -19.14 26.28
C ALA A 257 14.00 -18.91 27.23
#